data_AF-A0A0F9HNH6-F1
#
_entry.id   AF-A0A0F9HNH6-F1
#
_cell.length_a   1.000
_cell.length_b   1.000
_cell.length_c   1.000
_cell.angle_alpha   90.00
_cell.angle_beta   90.00
_cell.angle_gamma   90.00
#
_symmetry.space_group_name_H-M   'P 1'
#
loop_
_entity.id
_entity.type
_entity.pdbx_description
1 polymer ?
#
loop_
_entity_poly.entity_id
_entity_poly.type
_entity_poly.pdbx_seq_one_letter_code
_entity_poly.pdbx_strand_id
1 'polypeptide(L)'
;MADTNGDYDLKTLRKINSELKEKLKDHKKYLDKFKHPKGGYFFREEKKDINLTSTITCVTSLINADKAEKCEIDKIIKNIFEKEQWSSAKLNDGKDNCYTVPMVLTGLSKLLNRPIDPVKQERIKKYLAKIHEKIKRDSGLRIKQYPVNAFLTYLGLRSYEEYYSKDTTINELKEGIKGLKNELHRQITLFSANVEYEKDIFQLGYSLVALLRYDMDISAPIISKAFSIFFGDQKDDGSWDKYNPVFNYPEVGSAYCYQFEFLRELLYYHKDYYNIFIKYIDKLERTRQWTKNHEMVNKTDKKLCGWCSYHYTDWRDPTSWPTACVFSFLRLYNEFIENVIRKTVLEQYDSKKVSENYWEEEIKDSELHLKENYKPSLKEFITQKIIDPINNEEDINAYGILLFGPPGTGKTSYAKAIAQKLDWPLISLDPSHFLLEGFSGIVRNANSIFKKLGYLEKVVVLFDEMDELIKKRTNEYEYETRIFTTSMLPLISKLHEKKNFIYIFNTNFYDEIDPAIKRAGRFDFHLFVGPPNIEKKKIIIK
;
A
#
# COMPACT_ATOMS: atom_id res chain seq x y z
N MET A 1 17.96 25.61 1.35
CA MET A 1 18.34 25.16 2.70
C MET A 1 17.09 25.03 3.54
N ALA A 2 16.67 23.77 3.74
CA ALA A 2 15.79 23.30 4.80
C ALA A 2 15.98 21.78 4.76
N ASP A 3 17.04 21.35 5.45
CA ASP A 3 17.36 19.95 5.70
C ASP A 3 16.38 19.48 6.77
N THR A 4 15.23 18.98 6.33
CA THR A 4 14.28 18.26 7.21
C THR A 4 14.08 16.87 6.62
N ASN A 5 15.17 16.12 6.50
CA ASN A 5 15.07 14.69 6.70
C ASN A 5 14.76 14.51 8.18
N GLY A 6 13.47 14.52 8.54
CA GLY A 6 13.03 14.02 9.83
C GLY A 6 13.51 12.58 9.88
N ASP A 7 14.63 12.36 10.55
CA ASP A 7 15.35 11.10 10.54
C ASP A 7 14.61 10.14 11.46
N TYR A 8 13.46 9.63 10.98
CA TYR A 8 12.70 8.62 11.68
C TYR A 8 13.55 7.37 11.72
N ASP A 9 14.17 7.14 12.88
CA ASP A 9 14.90 5.92 13.10
C ASP A 9 13.96 4.71 12.90
N LEU A 10 14.56 3.59 12.47
CA LEU A 10 13.82 2.37 12.19
C LEU A 10 12.99 1.92 13.42
N LYS A 11 13.45 2.23 14.63
CA LYS A 11 12.75 1.89 15.88
C LYS A 11 11.41 2.64 15.99
N THR A 12 11.39 3.92 15.67
CA THR A 12 10.20 4.77 15.71
C THR A 12 9.19 4.36 14.64
N LEU A 13 9.65 4.15 13.40
CA LEU A 13 8.80 3.67 12.31
C LEU A 13 8.09 2.36 12.66
N ARG A 14 8.81 1.42 13.28
CA ARG A 14 8.26 0.13 13.71
C ARG A 14 7.23 0.27 14.81
N LYS A 15 7.44 1.19 15.75
CA LYS A 15 6.45 1.49 16.79
C LYS A 15 5.16 2.02 16.15
N ILE A 16 5.28 2.97 15.22
CA ILE A 16 4.14 3.54 14.46
C ILE A 16 3.41 2.42 13.70
N ASN A 17 4.12 1.58 12.93
CA ASN A 17 3.52 0.45 12.20
C ASN A 17 2.77 -0.53 13.12
N SER A 18 3.35 -0.86 14.27
CA SER A 18 2.71 -1.78 15.23
C SER A 18 1.41 -1.20 15.80
N GLU A 19 1.41 0.09 16.17
CA GLU A 19 0.23 0.78 16.69
C GLU A 19 -0.87 0.91 15.61
N LEU A 20 -0.49 1.21 14.36
CA LEU A 20 -1.41 1.26 13.23
C LEU A 20 -2.06 -0.09 12.96
N LYS A 21 -1.26 -1.16 12.91
CA LYS A 21 -1.76 -2.54 12.74
C LYS A 21 -2.75 -2.92 13.83
N GLU A 22 -2.42 -2.62 15.09
CA GLU A 22 -3.32 -2.91 16.20
C GLU A 22 -4.65 -2.16 16.04
N LYS A 23 -4.60 -0.87 15.68
CA LYS A 23 -5.81 -0.07 15.47
C LYS A 23 -6.69 -0.60 14.33
N LEU A 24 -6.07 -1.09 13.26
CA LEU A 24 -6.74 -1.61 12.07
C LEU A 24 -7.35 -3.01 12.27
N LYS A 25 -6.96 -3.77 13.30
CA LYS A 25 -7.52 -5.11 13.58
C LYS A 25 -9.04 -5.09 13.78
N ASP A 26 -9.51 -4.11 14.55
CA ASP A 26 -10.92 -4.00 14.96
C ASP A 26 -11.79 -3.18 13.97
N HIS A 27 -11.29 -2.90 12.76
CA HIS A 27 -11.94 -2.00 11.79
C HIS A 27 -13.44 -2.29 11.58
N LYS A 28 -13.83 -3.55 11.30
CA LYS A 28 -15.23 -3.96 11.07
C LYS A 28 -16.15 -3.64 12.25
N LYS A 29 -15.72 -4.02 13.46
CA LYS A 29 -16.47 -3.82 14.72
C LYS A 29 -16.89 -2.37 14.96
N TYR A 30 -16.08 -1.40 14.55
CA TYR A 30 -16.38 0.02 14.76
C TYR A 30 -17.45 0.55 13.79
N LEU A 31 -17.50 0.06 12.55
CA LEU A 31 -18.40 0.62 11.53
C LEU A 31 -19.86 0.18 11.67
N ASP A 32 -20.13 -1.01 12.23
CA ASP A 32 -21.46 -1.64 12.27
C ASP A 32 -22.47 -0.98 13.23
N LYS A 33 -22.00 -0.05 14.07
CA LYS A 33 -22.73 0.37 15.27
C LYS A 33 -22.92 1.88 15.45
N PHE A 34 -22.39 2.72 14.55
CA PHE A 34 -22.58 4.16 14.63
C PHE A 34 -23.82 4.62 13.87
N LYS A 35 -24.76 5.26 14.57
CA LYS A 35 -26.01 5.82 14.04
C LYS A 35 -26.20 7.26 14.51
N HIS A 36 -26.65 8.16 13.63
CA HIS A 36 -27.19 9.46 14.05
C HIS A 36 -28.72 9.39 14.31
N PRO A 37 -29.27 10.04 15.36
CA PRO A 37 -30.66 9.93 15.79
C PRO A 37 -31.65 10.50 14.77
N LYS A 38 -31.28 11.56 14.04
CA LYS A 38 -32.09 12.14 12.94
C LYS A 38 -32.02 11.33 11.62
N GLY A 39 -31.67 10.04 11.68
CA GLY A 39 -31.74 9.12 10.53
C GLY A 39 -30.55 9.15 9.56
N GLY A 40 -29.42 9.74 9.95
CA GLY A 40 -28.20 9.67 9.17
C GLY A 40 -27.39 8.41 9.52
N TYR A 41 -27.04 7.65 8.49
CA TYR A 41 -25.88 6.74 8.46
C TYR A 41 -26.11 5.30 8.94
N PHE A 42 -25.79 4.35 8.06
CA PHE A 42 -25.70 2.94 8.40
C PHE A 42 -24.81 2.14 7.44
N PHE A 43 -24.06 1.18 7.98
CA PHE A 43 -23.93 -0.17 7.43
C PHE A 43 -24.62 -1.10 8.45
N ARG A 44 -25.82 -1.61 8.13
CA ARG A 44 -26.47 -2.75 8.79
C ARG A 44 -27.38 -3.45 7.80
N GLU A 45 -27.30 -4.78 7.78
CA GLU A 45 -28.00 -5.65 6.83
C GLU A 45 -29.54 -5.64 6.95
N GLU A 46 -30.10 -5.20 8.09
CA GLU A 46 -31.49 -5.54 8.47
C GLU A 46 -32.49 -4.35 8.53
N LYS A 47 -32.12 -3.12 8.12
CA LYS A 47 -33.01 -1.94 8.20
C LYS A 47 -33.41 -1.36 6.84
N LYS A 48 -34.67 -0.88 6.74
CA LYS A 48 -35.29 -0.32 5.53
C LYS A 48 -34.67 1.00 5.02
N ASP A 49 -34.11 1.84 5.90
CA ASP A 49 -33.62 3.18 5.53
C ASP A 49 -32.08 3.29 5.57
N ILE A 50 -31.45 3.11 4.40
CA ILE A 50 -29.99 3.17 4.20
C ILE A 50 -29.56 4.53 3.64
N ASN A 51 -28.59 5.21 4.27
CA ASN A 51 -27.91 6.38 3.71
C ASN A 51 -26.81 5.95 2.73
N LEU A 52 -27.09 6.04 1.43
CA LEU A 52 -26.24 5.52 0.36
C LEU A 52 -24.78 5.98 0.45
N THR A 53 -24.54 7.28 0.64
CA THR A 53 -23.19 7.86 0.69
C THR A 53 -22.36 7.27 1.82
N SER A 54 -22.89 7.23 3.03
CA SER A 54 -22.08 6.73 4.15
C SER A 54 -21.97 5.22 4.15
N THR A 55 -22.99 4.50 3.69
CA THR A 55 -22.91 3.05 3.48
C THR A 55 -21.81 2.73 2.50
N ILE A 56 -21.79 3.38 1.34
CA ILE A 56 -20.79 3.08 0.31
C ILE A 56 -19.37 3.38 0.80
N THR A 57 -19.16 4.49 1.52
CA THR A 57 -17.85 4.78 2.11
C THR A 57 -17.41 3.72 3.13
N CYS A 58 -18.33 3.25 3.99
CA CYS A 58 -18.01 2.21 4.98
C CYS A 58 -17.63 0.89 4.31
N VAL A 59 -18.44 0.43 3.34
CA VAL A 59 -18.19 -0.83 2.64
C VAL A 59 -16.91 -0.75 1.83
N THR A 60 -16.69 0.33 1.08
CA THR A 60 -15.44 0.54 0.35
C THR A 60 -14.24 0.55 1.31
N SER A 61 -14.36 1.15 2.50
CA SER A 61 -13.31 1.11 3.51
C SER A 61 -13.00 -0.32 3.98
N LEU A 62 -14.03 -1.13 4.24
CA LEU A 62 -13.87 -2.54 4.63
C LEU A 62 -13.28 -3.40 3.51
N ILE A 63 -13.70 -3.20 2.26
CA ILE A 63 -13.16 -3.91 1.10
C ILE A 63 -11.69 -3.59 0.93
N ASN A 64 -11.31 -2.31 0.97
CA ASN A 64 -9.91 -1.93 0.85
C ASN A 64 -9.05 -2.51 1.99
N ALA A 65 -9.66 -2.89 3.11
CA ALA A 65 -8.97 -3.49 4.26
C ALA A 65 -9.06 -5.03 4.30
N ASP A 66 -9.62 -5.68 3.27
CA ASP A 66 -9.93 -7.12 3.23
C ASP A 66 -10.75 -7.60 4.45
N LYS A 67 -11.71 -6.77 4.88
CA LYS A 67 -12.59 -7.03 6.05
C LYS A 67 -14.07 -7.16 5.69
N ALA A 68 -14.45 -7.09 4.42
CA ALA A 68 -15.83 -7.25 3.98
C ALA A 68 -16.09 -8.67 3.47
N GLU A 69 -17.18 -9.29 3.91
CA GLU A 69 -17.59 -10.60 3.40
C GLU A 69 -18.39 -10.44 2.10
N LYS A 70 -18.26 -11.42 1.20
CA LYS A 70 -18.91 -11.40 -0.12
C LYS A 70 -20.44 -11.31 -0.04
N CYS A 71 -21.05 -12.01 0.92
CA CYS A 71 -22.50 -11.98 1.13
C CYS A 71 -23.01 -10.60 1.56
N GLU A 72 -22.24 -9.88 2.39
CA GLU A 72 -22.55 -8.51 2.84
C GLU A 72 -22.52 -7.54 1.65
N ILE A 73 -21.49 -7.66 0.81
CA ILE A 73 -21.33 -6.90 -0.43
C ILE A 73 -22.53 -7.13 -1.36
N ASP A 74 -22.89 -8.39 -1.62
CA ASP A 74 -23.97 -8.75 -2.54
C ASP A 74 -25.34 -8.21 -2.07
N LYS A 75 -25.63 -8.24 -0.75
CA LYS A 75 -26.86 -7.65 -0.17
C LYS A 75 -26.92 -6.13 -0.36
N ILE A 76 -25.80 -5.43 -0.16
CA ILE A 76 -25.74 -3.97 -0.29
C ILE A 76 -25.90 -3.55 -1.73
N ILE A 77 -25.21 -4.23 -2.64
CA ILE A 77 -25.39 -4.05 -4.09
C ILE A 77 -26.88 -4.17 -4.45
N LYS A 78 -27.54 -5.24 -4.00
CA LYS A 78 -28.97 -5.45 -4.24
C LYS A 78 -29.82 -4.26 -3.76
N ASN A 79 -29.64 -3.84 -2.51
CA ASN A 79 -30.38 -2.71 -1.92
C ASN A 79 -30.13 -1.37 -2.64
N ILE A 80 -28.91 -1.11 -3.12
CA ILE A 80 -28.58 0.13 -3.84
C ILE A 80 -29.23 0.16 -5.23
N PHE A 81 -29.25 -0.98 -5.92
CA PHE A 81 -29.81 -1.07 -7.27
C PHE A 81 -31.34 -1.14 -7.28
N GLU A 82 -31.97 -1.67 -6.24
CA GLU A 82 -33.44 -1.69 -6.10
C GLU A 82 -34.04 -0.30 -5.84
N LYS A 83 -33.25 0.66 -5.33
CA LYS A 83 -33.72 2.04 -5.17
C LYS A 83 -33.85 2.73 -6.52
N GLU A 84 -35.08 3.10 -6.91
CA GLU A 84 -35.36 3.82 -8.16
C GLU A 84 -34.56 5.13 -8.32
N GLN A 85 -34.17 5.79 -7.22
CA GLN A 85 -33.40 7.05 -7.23
C GLN A 85 -32.31 7.07 -6.14
N TRP A 86 -31.14 7.63 -6.46
CA TRP A 86 -30.04 7.76 -5.50
C TRP A 86 -30.11 9.12 -4.80
N SER A 87 -30.85 9.15 -3.70
CA SER A 87 -30.95 10.34 -2.83
C SER A 87 -30.57 9.99 -1.39
N SER A 88 -29.43 10.49 -0.93
CA SER A 88 -28.99 10.38 0.47
C SER A 88 -28.55 11.71 1.06
N ALA A 89 -28.00 12.62 0.24
CA ALA A 89 -27.79 14.00 0.64
C ALA A 89 -29.03 14.84 0.26
N LYS A 90 -29.75 15.36 1.26
CA LYS A 90 -30.92 16.25 1.10
C LYS A 90 -30.49 17.63 0.56
N LEU A 91 -30.03 17.68 -0.69
CA LEU A 91 -29.49 18.88 -1.34
C LEU A 91 -30.48 19.50 -2.33
N ASN A 92 -30.42 20.82 -2.48
CA ASN A 92 -31.30 21.60 -3.36
C ASN A 92 -31.06 21.36 -4.87
N ASP A 93 -29.99 20.62 -5.23
CA ASP A 93 -29.74 20.20 -6.62
C ASP A 93 -30.69 19.08 -7.10
N GLY A 94 -31.57 18.60 -6.21
CA GLY A 94 -32.59 17.61 -6.52
C GLY A 94 -32.13 16.17 -6.27
N LYS A 95 -32.93 15.24 -6.79
CA LYS A 95 -32.59 13.81 -6.84
C LYS A 95 -31.40 13.66 -7.80
N ASP A 96 -30.41 12.83 -7.44
CA ASP A 96 -29.18 12.60 -8.22
C ASP A 96 -28.17 13.77 -8.24
N ASN A 97 -27.86 14.34 -7.07
CA ASN A 97 -26.94 15.46 -6.93
C ASN A 97 -25.45 15.09 -7.16
N CYS A 98 -24.63 16.11 -7.49
CA CYS A 98 -23.19 16.00 -7.79
C CYS A 98 -22.30 15.52 -6.62
N TYR A 99 -22.86 15.27 -5.44
CA TYR A 99 -22.13 14.72 -4.30
C TYR A 99 -22.46 13.23 -4.10
N THR A 100 -23.74 12.90 -4.02
CA THR A 100 -24.21 11.52 -3.78
C THR A 100 -23.89 10.59 -4.94
N VAL A 101 -24.20 11.00 -6.17
CA VAL A 101 -24.14 10.09 -7.32
C VAL A 101 -22.70 9.68 -7.65
N PRO A 102 -21.73 10.61 -7.79
CA PRO A 102 -20.35 10.21 -8.05
C PRO A 102 -19.78 9.30 -6.95
N MET A 103 -20.06 9.57 -5.67
CA MET A 103 -19.62 8.71 -4.57
C MET A 103 -20.19 7.29 -4.65
N VAL A 104 -21.49 7.16 -4.96
CA VAL A 104 -22.13 5.85 -5.12
C VAL A 104 -21.54 5.11 -6.33
N LEU A 105 -21.37 5.78 -7.47
CA LEU A 105 -20.77 5.22 -8.68
C LEU A 105 -19.35 4.69 -8.42
N THR A 106 -18.47 5.51 -7.84
CA THR A 106 -17.10 5.12 -7.51
C THR A 106 -17.04 3.96 -6.52
N GLY A 107 -17.96 3.89 -5.56
CA GLY A 107 -17.97 2.76 -4.65
C GLY A 107 -18.56 1.49 -5.29
N LEU A 108 -19.57 1.63 -6.16
CA LEU A 108 -20.16 0.50 -6.88
C LEU A 108 -19.17 -0.16 -7.83
N SER A 109 -18.32 0.59 -8.54
CA SER A 109 -17.28 -0.02 -9.39
C SER A 109 -16.39 -0.96 -8.60
N LYS A 110 -15.96 -0.56 -7.40
CA LYS A 110 -15.16 -1.37 -6.49
C LYS A 110 -15.91 -2.59 -5.93
N LEU A 111 -17.23 -2.50 -5.79
CA LEU A 111 -18.09 -3.61 -5.36
C LEU A 111 -18.34 -4.61 -6.49
N LEU A 112 -18.24 -4.17 -7.74
CA LEU A 112 -18.60 -4.90 -8.94
C LEU A 112 -17.35 -5.34 -9.72
N ASN A 113 -16.54 -6.24 -9.17
CA ASN A 113 -15.62 -7.05 -9.98
C ASN A 113 -16.37 -8.11 -10.85
N ARG A 114 -17.59 -7.79 -11.29
CA ARG A 114 -18.54 -8.71 -11.95
C ARG A 114 -19.29 -7.98 -13.06
N PRO A 115 -19.71 -8.69 -14.13
CA PRO A 115 -20.50 -8.09 -15.20
C PRO A 115 -21.78 -7.47 -14.65
N ILE A 116 -21.95 -6.18 -14.91
CA ILE A 116 -23.09 -5.38 -14.46
C ILE A 116 -24.30 -5.76 -15.34
N ASP A 117 -25.46 -6.00 -14.72
CA ASP A 117 -26.72 -6.24 -15.42
C ASP A 117 -27.03 -5.12 -16.44
N PRO A 118 -27.54 -5.43 -17.66
CA PRO A 118 -27.76 -4.44 -18.71
C PRO A 118 -28.64 -3.25 -18.31
N VAL A 119 -29.68 -3.45 -17.48
CA VAL A 119 -30.56 -2.37 -17.00
C VAL A 119 -29.80 -1.45 -16.06
N LYS A 120 -28.94 -2.02 -15.20
CA LYS A 120 -28.06 -1.27 -14.31
C LYS A 120 -27.02 -0.47 -15.09
N GLN A 121 -26.49 -1.03 -16.18
CA GLN A 121 -25.54 -0.33 -17.06
C GLN A 121 -26.18 0.89 -17.73
N GLU A 122 -27.39 0.78 -18.25
CA GLU A 122 -28.08 1.90 -18.89
C GLU A 122 -28.31 3.05 -17.90
N ARG A 123 -28.68 2.71 -16.66
CA ARG A 123 -28.87 3.69 -15.59
C ARG A 123 -27.56 4.40 -15.23
N ILE A 124 -26.45 3.66 -15.09
CA ILE A 124 -25.12 4.24 -14.86
C ILE A 124 -24.75 5.19 -15.99
N LYS A 125 -24.92 4.78 -17.26
CA LYS A 125 -24.66 5.64 -18.43
C LYS A 125 -25.44 6.95 -18.40
N LYS A 126 -26.73 6.92 -18.05
CA LYS A 126 -27.56 8.13 -17.89
C LYS A 126 -27.00 9.08 -16.83
N TYR A 127 -26.47 8.56 -15.73
CA TYR A 127 -25.84 9.39 -14.69
C TYR A 127 -24.49 9.96 -15.12
N LEU A 128 -23.65 9.15 -15.76
CA LEU A 128 -22.37 9.60 -16.30
C LEU A 128 -22.56 10.69 -17.35
N ALA A 129 -23.57 10.59 -18.22
CA ALA A 129 -23.92 11.65 -19.17
C ALA A 129 -24.32 12.97 -18.48
N LYS A 130 -25.07 12.91 -17.37
CA LYS A 130 -25.39 14.11 -16.57
C LYS A 130 -24.15 14.73 -15.92
N ILE A 131 -23.24 13.92 -15.41
CA ILE A 131 -21.96 14.37 -14.83
C ILE A 131 -21.13 15.05 -15.92
N HIS A 132 -21.03 14.42 -17.08
CA HIS A 132 -20.32 14.92 -18.25
C HIS A 132 -20.81 16.29 -18.70
N GLU A 133 -22.12 16.44 -18.89
CA GLU A 133 -22.76 17.71 -19.27
C GLU A 133 -22.47 18.82 -18.26
N LYS A 134 -22.55 18.52 -16.95
CA LYS A 134 -22.26 19.50 -15.90
C LYS A 134 -20.79 19.94 -15.92
N ILE A 135 -19.85 19.00 -16.08
CA ILE A 135 -18.41 19.31 -16.17
C ILE A 135 -18.11 20.17 -17.40
N LYS A 136 -18.67 19.83 -18.56
CA LYS A 136 -18.48 20.59 -19.81
C LYS A 136 -18.98 22.03 -19.68
N ARG A 137 -20.15 22.22 -19.06
CA ARG A 137 -20.77 23.55 -18.95
C ARG A 137 -20.03 24.47 -17.99
N ASP A 138 -19.62 23.97 -16.83
CA ASP A 138 -19.11 24.80 -15.73
C ASP A 138 -17.58 24.67 -15.54
N SER A 139 -16.88 23.95 -16.45
CA SER A 139 -15.46 23.55 -16.30
C SER A 139 -15.17 22.85 -14.96
N GLY A 140 -16.16 22.14 -14.42
CA GLY A 140 -16.09 21.44 -13.15
C GLY A 140 -17.49 21.18 -12.57
N LEU A 141 -17.53 20.51 -11.42
CA LEU A 141 -18.79 20.23 -10.73
C LEU A 141 -19.06 21.25 -9.62
N ARG A 142 -20.34 21.63 -9.53
CA ARG A 142 -20.90 22.45 -8.47
C ARG A 142 -22.27 21.94 -8.06
N ILE A 143 -22.72 22.38 -6.88
CA ILE A 143 -24.10 22.28 -6.41
C ILE A 143 -24.73 23.64 -6.65
N LYS A 144 -25.99 23.74 -7.14
CA LYS A 144 -26.63 24.96 -7.69
C LYS A 144 -26.33 26.33 -7.03
N GLN A 145 -26.05 26.38 -5.73
CA GLN A 145 -25.76 27.61 -4.96
C GLN A 145 -24.29 27.77 -4.51
N TYR A 146 -23.42 26.82 -4.88
CA TYR A 146 -22.01 26.76 -4.50
C TYR A 146 -21.13 26.95 -5.74
N PRO A 147 -19.92 27.52 -5.56
CA PRO A 147 -18.95 27.62 -6.64
C PRO A 147 -18.49 26.22 -7.09
N VAL A 148 -17.78 26.20 -8.23
CA VAL A 148 -17.08 25.00 -8.68
C VAL A 148 -16.11 24.55 -7.59
N ASN A 149 -16.12 23.25 -7.33
CA ASN A 149 -15.37 22.67 -6.23
C ASN A 149 -14.49 21.52 -6.74
N ALA A 150 -13.20 21.56 -6.43
CA ALA A 150 -12.22 20.60 -6.87
C ALA A 150 -12.52 19.19 -6.34
N PHE A 151 -13.01 19.06 -5.10
CA PHE A 151 -13.43 17.78 -4.54
C PHE A 151 -14.60 17.17 -5.33
N LEU A 152 -15.66 17.94 -5.58
CA LEU A 152 -16.80 17.44 -6.36
C LEU A 152 -16.37 17.08 -7.78
N THR A 153 -15.57 17.94 -8.41
CA THR A 153 -15.07 17.72 -9.78
C THR A 153 -14.22 16.46 -9.85
N TYR A 154 -13.30 16.27 -8.90
CA TYR A 154 -12.48 15.07 -8.77
C TYR A 154 -13.33 13.81 -8.62
N LEU A 155 -14.36 13.82 -7.76
CA LEU A 155 -15.28 12.69 -7.60
C LEU A 155 -16.01 12.37 -8.91
N GLY A 156 -16.45 13.39 -9.65
CA GLY A 156 -17.08 13.24 -10.95
C GLY A 156 -16.16 12.57 -11.98
N LEU A 157 -14.94 13.11 -12.13
CA LEU A 157 -13.92 12.54 -13.02
C LEU A 157 -13.61 11.09 -12.67
N ARG A 158 -13.36 10.82 -11.38
CA ARG A 158 -13.10 9.46 -10.90
C ARG A 158 -14.25 8.53 -11.21
N SER A 159 -15.49 8.95 -10.94
CA SER A 159 -16.66 8.13 -11.25
C SER A 159 -16.77 7.79 -12.73
N TYR A 160 -16.33 8.67 -13.63
CA TYR A 160 -16.33 8.41 -15.07
C TYR A 160 -15.23 7.40 -15.46
N GLU A 161 -14.02 7.57 -14.94
CA GLU A 161 -12.89 6.65 -15.14
C GLU A 161 -13.12 5.25 -14.56
N GLU A 162 -13.96 5.11 -13.55
CA GLU A 162 -14.27 3.80 -12.99
C GLU A 162 -15.15 2.95 -13.95
N TYR A 163 -15.78 3.57 -14.96
CA TYR A 163 -16.60 2.89 -15.97
C TYR A 163 -16.05 2.99 -17.41
N TYR A 164 -15.10 3.88 -17.65
CA TYR A 164 -14.44 4.11 -18.93
C TYR A 164 -12.92 4.13 -18.73
N SER A 165 -12.11 3.91 -19.77
CA SER A 165 -10.65 3.99 -19.56
C SER A 165 -10.22 5.41 -19.18
N LYS A 166 -9.04 5.51 -18.56
CA LYS A 166 -8.39 6.81 -18.26
C LYS A 166 -8.27 7.67 -19.53
N ASP A 167 -7.88 7.08 -20.66
CA ASP A 167 -7.76 7.78 -21.94
C ASP A 167 -9.11 8.33 -22.43
N THR A 168 -10.18 7.54 -22.33
CA THR A 168 -11.53 8.02 -22.66
C THR A 168 -11.94 9.18 -21.74
N THR A 169 -11.64 9.09 -20.45
CA THR A 169 -11.95 10.14 -19.47
C THR A 169 -11.22 11.44 -19.79
N ILE A 170 -9.93 11.37 -20.13
CA ILE A 170 -9.13 12.53 -20.55
C ILE A 170 -9.74 13.17 -21.79
N ASN A 171 -10.10 12.36 -22.80
CA ASN A 171 -10.67 12.86 -24.05
C ASN A 171 -12.04 13.52 -23.87
N GLU A 172 -12.92 12.91 -23.07
CA GLU A 172 -14.31 13.36 -22.89
C GLU A 172 -14.46 14.48 -21.85
N LEU A 173 -13.61 14.50 -20.81
CA LEU A 173 -13.70 15.40 -19.65
C LEU A 173 -12.52 16.39 -19.53
N LYS A 174 -11.78 16.61 -20.63
CA LYS A 174 -10.67 17.57 -20.73
C LYS A 174 -10.94 18.95 -20.15
N GLU A 175 -12.14 19.51 -20.33
CA GLU A 175 -12.49 20.83 -19.77
C GLU A 175 -12.50 20.84 -18.23
N GLY A 176 -12.99 19.77 -17.59
CA GLY A 176 -12.95 19.65 -16.13
C GLY A 176 -11.52 19.48 -15.60
N ILE A 177 -10.70 18.70 -16.31
CA ILE A 177 -9.30 18.50 -15.95
C ILE A 177 -8.50 19.81 -16.10
N LYS A 178 -8.76 20.57 -17.18
CA LYS A 178 -8.19 21.91 -17.38
C LYS A 178 -8.65 22.89 -16.30
N GLY A 179 -9.92 22.84 -15.89
CA GLY A 179 -10.45 23.61 -14.76
C GLY A 179 -9.68 23.36 -13.46
N LEU A 180 -9.39 22.09 -13.14
CA LEU A 180 -8.58 21.71 -11.98
C LEU A 180 -7.12 22.16 -12.10
N LYS A 181 -6.52 22.10 -13.29
CA LYS A 181 -5.16 22.63 -13.51
C LYS A 181 -5.11 24.13 -13.26
N ASN A 182 -6.10 24.87 -13.76
CA ASN A 182 -6.21 26.31 -13.53
C ASN A 182 -6.42 26.61 -12.04
N GLU A 183 -7.27 25.85 -11.34
CA GLU A 183 -7.50 26.04 -9.90
C GLU A 183 -6.25 25.74 -9.08
N LEU A 184 -5.46 24.71 -9.43
CA LEU A 184 -4.19 24.45 -8.76
C LEU A 184 -3.25 25.65 -8.87
N HIS A 185 -3.06 26.20 -10.07
CA HIS A 185 -2.22 27.38 -10.28
C HIS A 185 -2.76 28.60 -9.54
N ARG A 186 -4.08 28.83 -9.58
CA ARG A 186 -4.75 29.91 -8.86
C ARG A 186 -4.46 29.81 -7.37
N GLN A 187 -4.68 28.65 -6.76
CA GLN A 187 -4.43 28.44 -5.33
C GLN A 187 -2.95 28.59 -4.98
N ILE A 188 -2.02 28.04 -5.76
CA ILE A 188 -0.58 28.25 -5.54
C ILE A 188 -0.24 29.75 -5.53
N THR A 189 -0.79 30.53 -6.47
CA THR A 189 -0.60 31.98 -6.52
C THR A 189 -1.21 32.66 -5.30
N LEU A 190 -2.45 32.32 -4.91
CA LEU A 190 -3.13 32.91 -3.76
C LEU A 190 -2.39 32.66 -2.44
N PHE A 191 -1.92 31.43 -2.21
CA PHE A 191 -1.09 31.10 -1.05
C PHE A 191 0.26 31.80 -1.09
N SER A 192 0.88 31.93 -2.27
CA SER A 192 2.18 32.61 -2.41
C SER A 192 2.06 34.14 -2.25
N ALA A 193 0.91 34.72 -2.60
CA ALA A 193 0.60 36.14 -2.43
C ALA A 193 -0.07 36.46 -1.08
N ASN A 194 -0.30 35.45 -0.24
CA ASN A 194 -0.97 35.55 1.06
C ASN A 194 -2.37 36.21 1.02
N VAL A 195 -3.20 35.82 0.04
CA VAL A 195 -4.57 36.33 -0.13
C VAL A 195 -5.54 35.49 0.71
N GLU A 196 -5.79 35.93 1.95
CA GLU A 196 -6.54 35.16 2.97
C GLU A 196 -7.96 34.74 2.57
N TYR A 197 -8.72 35.59 1.87
CA TYR A 197 -10.15 35.36 1.65
C TYR A 197 -10.49 34.39 0.52
N GLU A 198 -9.53 34.10 -0.36
CA GLU A 198 -9.76 33.24 -1.54
C GLU A 198 -8.96 31.94 -1.51
N LYS A 199 -7.93 31.88 -0.66
CA LYS A 199 -7.11 30.67 -0.51
C LYS A 199 -7.96 29.56 0.12
N ASP A 200 -7.88 28.36 -0.44
CA ASP A 200 -8.57 27.18 0.06
C ASP A 200 -7.65 25.96 -0.13
N ILE A 201 -7.19 25.42 0.99
CA ILE A 201 -6.18 24.35 1.00
C ILE A 201 -6.71 23.04 0.40
N PHE A 202 -8.02 22.78 0.47
CA PHE A 202 -8.62 21.58 -0.08
C PHE A 202 -8.94 21.74 -1.57
N GLN A 203 -9.23 22.96 -2.03
CA GLN A 203 -9.25 23.24 -3.48
C GLN A 203 -7.88 22.97 -4.11
N LEU A 204 -6.80 23.46 -3.48
CA LEU A 204 -5.43 23.15 -3.88
C LEU A 204 -5.15 21.64 -3.86
N GLY A 205 -5.48 20.98 -2.74
CA GLY A 205 -5.23 19.56 -2.54
C GLY A 205 -5.92 18.67 -3.58
N TYR A 206 -7.23 18.80 -3.77
CA TYR A 206 -7.95 17.96 -4.74
C TYR A 206 -7.56 18.26 -6.18
N SER A 207 -7.22 19.51 -6.49
CA SER A 207 -6.69 19.85 -7.81
C SER A 207 -5.36 19.13 -8.05
N LEU A 208 -4.46 19.13 -7.07
CA LEU A 208 -3.21 18.36 -7.12
C LEU A 208 -3.48 16.87 -7.33
N VAL A 209 -4.31 16.24 -6.49
CA VAL A 209 -4.64 14.81 -6.59
C VAL A 209 -5.20 14.44 -7.97
N ALA A 210 -6.06 15.30 -8.53
CA ALA A 210 -6.59 15.08 -9.87
C ALA A 210 -5.48 15.09 -10.93
N LEU A 211 -4.51 16.00 -10.84
CA LEU A 211 -3.42 16.06 -11.82
C LEU A 211 -2.41 14.92 -11.64
N LEU A 212 -2.15 14.45 -10.41
CA LEU A 212 -1.38 13.22 -10.18
C LEU A 212 -2.07 12.01 -10.82
N ARG A 213 -3.41 12.00 -10.82
CA ARG A 213 -4.22 10.93 -11.41
C ARG A 213 -4.24 10.96 -12.94
N TYR A 214 -4.53 12.13 -13.51
CA TYR A 214 -4.76 12.31 -14.95
C TYR A 214 -3.52 12.73 -15.73
N ASP A 215 -2.37 12.86 -15.07
CA ASP A 215 -1.03 13.04 -15.65
C ASP A 215 -0.95 14.19 -16.67
N MET A 216 -1.28 15.39 -16.23
CA MET A 216 -1.42 16.57 -17.08
C MET A 216 -0.13 17.38 -17.21
N ASP A 217 0.95 16.81 -17.75
CA ASP A 217 2.25 17.49 -17.98
C ASP A 217 2.59 18.50 -16.87
N ILE A 218 2.48 18.05 -15.61
CA ILE A 218 2.71 18.91 -14.45
C ILE A 218 4.14 18.71 -13.98
N SER A 219 4.90 19.80 -13.93
CA SER A 219 6.31 19.71 -13.58
C SER A 219 6.50 19.35 -12.11
N ALA A 220 7.53 18.55 -11.82
CA ALA A 220 7.89 18.16 -10.45
C ALA A 220 8.04 19.36 -9.47
N PRO A 221 8.53 20.54 -9.90
CA PRO A 221 8.52 21.75 -9.07
C PRO A 221 7.11 22.21 -8.64
N ILE A 222 6.11 22.15 -9.52
CA ILE A 222 4.73 22.54 -9.19
C ILE A 222 4.15 21.56 -8.16
N ILE A 223 4.33 20.26 -8.36
CA ILE A 223 3.92 19.22 -7.39
C ILE A 223 4.58 19.52 -6.04
N SER A 224 5.90 19.70 -6.03
CA SER A 224 6.65 19.97 -4.79
C SER A 224 6.17 21.23 -4.08
N LYS A 225 5.86 22.31 -4.83
CA LYS A 225 5.33 23.55 -4.28
C LYS A 225 3.93 23.36 -3.71
N ALA A 226 3.05 22.62 -4.39
CA ALA A 226 1.71 22.31 -3.89
C ALA A 226 1.75 21.50 -2.59
N PHE A 227 2.62 20.48 -2.51
CA PHE A 227 2.86 19.73 -1.26
C PHE A 227 3.37 20.63 -0.14
N SER A 228 4.33 21.52 -0.45
CA SER A 228 4.88 22.47 0.53
C SER A 228 3.83 23.43 1.07
N ILE A 229 2.94 23.93 0.22
CA ILE A 229 1.81 24.77 0.65
C ILE A 229 0.84 23.93 1.51
N PHE A 230 0.43 22.76 1.02
CA PHE A 230 -0.53 21.89 1.71
C PHE A 230 -0.09 21.53 3.13
N PHE A 231 1.13 21.01 3.28
CA PHE A 231 1.67 20.61 4.59
C PHE A 231 2.24 21.79 5.40
N GLY A 232 2.47 22.93 4.74
CA GLY A 232 2.82 24.21 5.37
C GLY A 232 1.63 24.84 6.11
N ASP A 233 0.42 24.74 5.54
CA ASP A 233 -0.84 25.22 6.13
C ASP A 233 -1.38 24.31 7.25
N GLN A 234 -0.71 23.19 7.54
CA GLN A 234 -1.12 22.27 8.61
C GLN A 234 -0.84 22.88 9.99
N LYS A 235 -1.87 22.94 10.83
CA LYS A 235 -1.80 23.36 12.22
C LYS A 235 -0.90 22.44 13.06
N ASP A 236 -0.53 22.93 14.24
CA ASP A 236 0.31 22.17 15.18
C ASP A 236 -0.37 20.92 15.73
N ASP A 237 -1.69 20.91 15.82
CA ASP A 237 -2.47 19.74 16.23
C ASP A 237 -2.54 18.65 15.14
N GLY A 238 -2.10 18.94 13.91
CA GLY A 238 -2.15 18.03 12.77
C GLY A 238 -3.39 18.16 11.88
N SER A 239 -4.26 19.13 12.14
CA SER A 239 -5.45 19.43 11.32
C SER A 239 -5.25 20.59 10.34
N TRP A 240 -6.24 20.84 9.49
CA TRP A 240 -6.31 21.99 8.59
C TRP A 240 -7.55 22.82 8.89
N ASP A 241 -7.49 24.11 8.58
CA ASP A 241 -8.65 24.99 8.69
C ASP A 241 -9.79 24.58 7.75
N LYS A 242 -11.02 24.84 8.21
CA LYS A 242 -12.22 24.68 7.41
C LYS A 242 -12.44 25.96 6.62
N TYR A 243 -12.30 25.87 5.29
CA TYR A 243 -12.50 26.98 4.36
C TYR A 243 -13.94 26.99 3.81
N ASN A 244 -14.13 27.05 2.50
CA ASN A 244 -15.46 27.11 1.91
C ASN A 244 -16.20 25.78 2.13
N PRO A 245 -17.46 25.82 2.60
CA PRO A 245 -18.25 24.61 2.72
C PRO A 245 -18.52 24.03 1.32
N VAL A 246 -18.52 22.70 1.23
CA VAL A 246 -18.91 21.98 0.01
C VAL A 246 -20.39 22.24 -0.26
N PHE A 247 -21.20 22.22 0.81
CA PHE A 247 -22.61 22.63 0.80
C PHE A 247 -23.14 22.81 2.23
N ASN A 248 -24.31 23.44 2.36
CA ASN A 248 -25.04 23.61 3.62
C ASN A 248 -26.32 22.78 3.63
N TYR A 249 -26.57 22.10 4.75
CA TYR A 249 -27.85 21.49 5.06
C TYR A 249 -28.74 22.50 5.78
N PRO A 250 -30.01 22.69 5.35
CA PRO A 250 -30.93 23.63 6.00
C PRO A 250 -31.09 23.45 7.52
N GLU A 251 -31.05 22.21 8.02
CA GLU A 251 -31.35 21.88 9.43
C GLU A 251 -30.13 21.41 10.25
N VAL A 252 -28.97 21.28 9.62
CA VAL A 252 -27.80 20.58 10.20
C VAL A 252 -26.55 21.46 10.22
N GLY A 253 -26.42 22.36 9.24
CA GLY A 253 -25.27 23.24 9.11
C GLY A 253 -24.38 22.90 7.91
N SER A 254 -23.17 23.44 7.92
CA SER A 254 -22.22 23.39 6.81
C SER A 254 -21.42 22.09 6.77
N ALA A 255 -21.45 21.41 5.63
CA ALA A 255 -20.58 20.29 5.33
C ALA A 255 -19.29 20.78 4.66
N TYR A 256 -18.15 20.42 5.25
CA TYR A 256 -16.82 20.75 4.74
C TYR A 256 -16.17 19.49 4.17
N CYS A 257 -15.14 19.68 3.36
CA CYS A 257 -14.28 18.59 2.98
C CYS A 257 -13.68 17.94 4.23
N TYR A 258 -13.80 16.62 4.35
CA TYR A 258 -13.24 15.89 5.48
C TYR A 258 -11.78 15.54 5.18
N GLN A 259 -10.85 16.06 5.98
CA GLN A 259 -9.41 15.95 5.71
C GLN A 259 -8.91 14.52 5.49
N PHE A 260 -9.49 13.52 6.16
CA PHE A 260 -9.11 12.11 6.01
C PHE A 260 -9.58 11.50 4.70
N GLU A 261 -10.69 12.01 4.15
CA GLU A 261 -11.12 11.63 2.80
C GLU A 261 -10.13 12.15 1.76
N PHE A 262 -9.65 13.38 1.93
CA PHE A 262 -8.59 13.95 1.09
C PHE A 262 -7.27 13.19 1.23
N LEU A 263 -6.78 13.02 2.47
CA LEU A 263 -5.49 12.39 2.73
C LEU A 263 -5.45 10.95 2.24
N ARG A 264 -6.60 10.24 2.25
CA ARG A 264 -6.72 8.94 1.58
C ARG A 264 -6.42 9.05 0.09
N GLU A 265 -7.01 10.01 -0.61
CA GLU A 265 -6.78 10.17 -2.05
C GLU A 265 -5.36 10.63 -2.36
N LEU A 266 -4.78 11.49 -1.52
CA LEU A 266 -3.39 11.92 -1.66
C LEU A 266 -2.43 10.75 -1.44
N LEU A 267 -2.57 10.04 -0.32
CA LEU A 267 -1.68 8.93 0.02
C LEU A 267 -1.75 7.76 -0.96
N TYR A 268 -2.83 7.62 -1.74
CA TYR A 268 -2.89 6.59 -2.79
C TYR A 268 -1.67 6.61 -3.72
N TYR A 269 -1.09 7.79 -3.96
CA TYR A 269 0.05 8.01 -4.85
C TYR A 269 1.42 7.96 -4.15
N HIS A 270 1.48 7.46 -2.91
CA HIS A 270 2.71 7.50 -2.10
C HIS A 270 3.87 6.69 -2.69
N LYS A 271 3.60 5.65 -3.49
CA LYS A 271 4.62 4.83 -4.14
C LYS A 271 5.27 5.58 -5.31
N ASP A 272 4.44 6.18 -6.17
CA ASP A 272 4.87 6.89 -7.37
C ASP A 272 5.65 8.17 -7.03
N TYR A 273 5.26 8.88 -5.97
CA TYR A 273 5.87 10.14 -5.54
C TYR A 273 6.63 10.02 -4.20
N TYR A 274 7.20 8.84 -3.91
CA TYR A 274 7.86 8.54 -2.64
C TYR A 274 8.81 9.64 -2.14
N ASN A 275 9.67 10.15 -3.03
CA ASN A 275 10.70 11.15 -2.69
C ASN A 275 10.10 12.49 -2.23
N ILE A 276 8.83 12.77 -2.58
CA ILE A 276 8.09 13.94 -2.09
C ILE A 276 7.43 13.61 -0.75
N PHE A 277 6.70 12.49 -0.67
CA PHE A 277 5.98 12.09 0.55
C PHE A 277 6.88 11.91 1.76
N ILE A 278 8.08 11.34 1.60
CA ILE A 278 9.00 11.08 2.71
C ILE A 278 9.40 12.37 3.44
N LYS A 279 9.46 13.52 2.75
CA LYS A 279 9.76 14.82 3.34
C LYS A 279 8.68 15.32 4.30
N TYR A 280 7.49 14.75 4.24
CA TYR A 280 6.32 15.15 5.03
C TYR A 280 5.83 14.04 5.97
N ILE A 281 6.67 13.02 6.23
CA ILE A 281 6.33 11.93 7.16
C ILE A 281 5.94 12.45 8.55
N ASP A 282 6.63 13.47 9.07
CA ASP A 282 6.30 14.14 10.32
C ASP A 282 4.89 14.74 10.32
N LYS A 283 4.52 15.39 9.21
CA LYS A 283 3.23 16.06 9.06
C LYS A 283 2.08 15.04 9.02
N LEU A 284 2.31 13.91 8.36
CA LEU A 284 1.40 12.77 8.35
C LEU A 284 1.29 12.12 9.73
N GLU A 285 2.40 11.97 10.46
CA GLU A 285 2.40 11.44 11.83
C GLU A 285 1.65 12.37 12.79
N ARG A 286 1.82 13.70 12.67
CA ARG A 286 1.00 14.68 13.43
C ARG A 286 -0.49 14.46 13.18
N THR A 287 -0.87 14.20 11.92
CA THR A 287 -2.27 13.88 11.58
C THR A 287 -2.72 12.54 12.20
N ARG A 288 -1.86 11.52 12.24
CA ARG A 288 -2.16 10.26 12.95
C ARG A 288 -2.37 10.52 14.44
N GLN A 289 -1.50 11.29 15.08
CA GLN A 289 -1.65 11.64 16.50
C GLN A 289 -2.95 12.41 16.76
N TRP A 290 -3.35 13.31 15.85
CA TRP A 290 -4.66 13.95 15.90
C TRP A 290 -5.79 12.91 15.97
N THR A 291 -5.76 11.87 15.13
CA THR A 291 -6.80 10.82 15.15
C THR A 291 -6.88 10.12 16.49
N LYS A 292 -5.73 9.86 17.12
CA LYS A 292 -5.67 9.22 18.43
C LYS A 292 -6.24 10.12 19.54
N ASN A 293 -5.94 11.41 19.49
CA ASN A 293 -6.39 12.38 20.50
C ASN A 293 -7.87 12.77 20.35
N HIS A 294 -8.43 12.62 19.15
CA HIS A 294 -9.82 12.99 18.83
C HIS A 294 -10.74 11.78 18.64
N GLU A 295 -10.27 10.59 19.00
CA GLU A 295 -11.12 9.41 19.08
C GLU A 295 -12.13 9.55 20.22
N MET A 296 -13.41 9.40 19.89
CA MET A 296 -14.52 9.55 20.81
C MET A 296 -15.07 8.19 21.20
N VAL A 297 -15.38 8.00 22.49
CA VAL A 297 -16.10 6.81 22.98
C VAL A 297 -17.60 7.02 22.76
N ASN A 298 -18.27 6.04 22.16
CA ASN A 298 -19.72 6.10 21.97
C ASN A 298 -20.46 6.19 23.32
N LYS A 299 -21.44 7.09 23.43
CA LYS A 299 -22.19 7.29 24.68
C LYS A 299 -22.99 6.07 25.11
N THR A 300 -23.56 5.31 24.17
CA THR A 300 -24.46 4.18 24.42
C THR A 300 -23.71 2.85 24.59
N ASP A 301 -22.73 2.57 23.72
CA ASP A 301 -21.90 1.37 23.78
C ASP A 301 -20.45 1.76 24.05
N LYS A 302 -20.07 1.82 25.34
CA LYS A 302 -18.74 2.25 25.82
C LYS A 302 -17.58 1.40 25.28
N LYS A 303 -17.85 0.27 24.62
CA LYS A 303 -16.84 -0.59 23.99
C LYS A 303 -16.49 -0.16 22.57
N LEU A 304 -17.14 0.89 22.05
CA LEU A 304 -16.92 1.39 20.70
C LEU A 304 -16.35 2.80 20.72
N CYS A 305 -15.41 3.02 19.82
CA CYS A 305 -14.75 4.30 19.63
C CYS A 305 -14.71 4.67 18.14
N GLY A 306 -14.74 5.96 17.83
CA GLY A 306 -14.67 6.42 16.45
C GLY A 306 -14.61 7.93 16.37
N TRP A 307 -14.94 8.49 15.19
CA TRP A 307 -14.76 9.91 14.91
C TRP A 307 -16.04 10.59 14.44
N CYS A 308 -16.05 11.91 14.56
CA CYS A 308 -17.13 12.77 14.11
C CYS A 308 -16.55 13.96 13.33
N SER A 309 -17.22 14.38 12.27
CA SER A 309 -16.80 15.53 11.45
C SER A 309 -17.37 16.87 11.94
N TYR A 310 -18.21 16.84 12.99
CA TYR A 310 -18.80 18.02 13.65
C TYR A 310 -19.59 18.97 12.74
N HIS A 311 -20.00 18.53 11.54
CA HIS A 311 -20.93 19.29 10.70
C HIS A 311 -22.37 19.24 11.23
N TYR A 312 -22.61 18.40 12.25
CA TYR A 312 -23.83 18.39 13.06
C TYR A 312 -23.63 19.28 14.28
N THR A 313 -24.44 20.33 14.41
CA THR A 313 -24.37 21.26 15.54
C THR A 313 -24.56 20.56 16.88
N ASP A 314 -25.53 19.65 16.99
CA ASP A 314 -25.97 19.07 18.28
C ASP A 314 -25.43 17.66 18.56
N TRP A 315 -24.73 17.05 17.60
CA TRP A 315 -24.26 15.67 17.72
C TRP A 315 -22.79 15.61 18.14
N ARG A 316 -22.51 14.77 19.14
CA ARG A 316 -21.19 14.62 19.77
C ARG A 316 -20.86 13.15 20.05
N ASP A 317 -21.32 12.25 19.19
CA ASP A 317 -20.97 10.82 19.20
C ASP A 317 -20.28 10.45 17.87
N PRO A 318 -19.47 9.38 17.84
CA PRO A 318 -18.92 8.83 16.61
C PRO A 318 -19.98 8.57 15.54
N THR A 319 -19.60 8.76 14.28
CA THR A 319 -20.44 8.48 13.11
C THR A 319 -19.68 7.62 12.10
N SER A 320 -20.41 6.83 11.31
CA SER A 320 -19.78 5.80 10.47
C SER A 320 -18.94 6.39 9.33
N TRP A 321 -19.40 7.47 8.67
CA TRP A 321 -18.65 8.09 7.56
C TRP A 321 -17.28 8.66 7.99
N PRO A 322 -17.17 9.56 8.98
CA PRO A 322 -15.88 10.03 9.47
C PRO A 322 -14.99 8.90 9.95
N THR A 323 -15.57 7.89 10.59
CA THR A 323 -14.82 6.73 11.08
C THR A 323 -14.25 5.90 9.92
N ALA A 324 -15.02 5.63 8.87
CA ALA A 324 -14.55 4.95 7.67
C ALA A 324 -13.47 5.75 6.93
N CYS A 325 -13.60 7.08 6.86
CA CYS A 325 -12.57 7.93 6.27
C CYS A 325 -11.26 7.88 7.06
N VAL A 326 -11.32 7.94 8.40
CA VAL A 326 -10.14 7.82 9.26
C VAL A 326 -9.48 6.45 9.09
N PHE A 327 -10.24 5.36 9.13
CA PHE A 327 -9.66 4.03 8.90
C PHE A 327 -9.03 3.89 7.52
N SER A 328 -9.66 4.45 6.49
CA SER A 328 -9.09 4.44 5.13
C SER A 328 -7.76 5.20 5.05
N PHE A 329 -7.65 6.34 5.74
CA PHE A 329 -6.41 7.08 5.89
C PHE A 329 -5.35 6.26 6.65
N LEU A 330 -5.70 5.72 7.84
CA LEU A 330 -4.77 4.95 8.66
C LEU A 330 -4.23 3.72 7.93
N ARG A 331 -5.05 3.08 7.10
CA ARG A 331 -4.64 1.95 6.25
C ARG A 331 -3.57 2.38 5.24
N LEU A 332 -3.83 3.42 4.44
CA LEU A 332 -2.85 3.91 3.46
C LEU A 332 -1.60 4.51 4.11
N TYR A 333 -1.76 5.13 5.27
CA TYR A 333 -0.60 5.60 6.05
C TYR A 333 0.22 4.42 6.57
N ASN A 334 -0.41 3.32 6.99
CA ASN A 334 0.31 2.10 7.36
C ASN A 334 1.08 1.52 6.17
N GLU A 335 0.46 1.44 4.98
CA GLU A 335 1.15 1.00 3.75
C GLU A 335 2.34 1.90 3.39
N PHE A 336 2.18 3.23 3.55
CA PHE A 336 3.28 4.17 3.39
C PHE A 336 4.41 3.89 4.38
N ILE A 337 4.12 3.75 5.68
CA ILE A 337 5.13 3.45 6.71
C ILE A 337 5.81 2.10 6.45
N GLU A 338 5.09 1.08 6.00
CA GLU A 338 5.68 -0.21 5.61
C GLU A 338 6.67 -0.07 4.46
N ASN A 339 6.32 0.73 3.45
CA ASN A 339 7.22 1.03 2.35
C ASN A 339 8.46 1.84 2.80
N VAL A 340 8.30 2.78 3.74
CA VAL A 340 9.44 3.50 4.33
C VAL A 340 10.35 2.53 5.10
N ILE A 341 9.80 1.71 5.99
CA ILE A 341 10.55 0.68 6.74
C ILE A 341 11.31 -0.24 5.77
N ARG A 342 10.64 -0.70 4.71
CA ARG A 342 11.25 -1.59 3.71
C ARG A 342 12.46 -0.91 3.05
N LYS A 343 12.33 0.33 2.60
CA LYS A 343 13.43 1.09 1.98
C LYS A 343 14.57 1.34 2.96
N THR A 344 14.27 1.75 4.19
CA THR A 344 15.29 1.94 5.24
C THR A 344 16.05 0.65 5.53
N VAL A 345 15.38 -0.50 5.58
CA VAL A 345 16.04 -1.80 5.79
C VAL A 345 16.90 -2.18 4.58
N LEU A 346 16.42 -1.98 3.36
CA LEU A 346 17.18 -2.24 2.13
C LEU A 346 18.46 -1.38 2.07
N GLU A 347 18.36 -0.10 2.41
CA GLU A 347 19.50 0.84 2.49
C GLU A 347 20.52 0.42 3.58
N GLN A 348 20.05 -0.04 4.74
CA GLN A 348 20.90 -0.51 5.84
C GLN A 348 21.80 -1.71 5.46
N TYR A 349 21.39 -2.50 4.46
CA TYR A 349 22.09 -3.70 4.03
C TYR A 349 22.72 -3.56 2.63
N ASP A 350 22.96 -2.32 2.17
CA ASP A 350 23.54 -2.01 0.85
C ASP A 350 22.88 -2.83 -0.28
N SER A 351 21.54 -2.92 -0.27
CA SER A 351 20.84 -3.78 -1.22
C SER A 351 21.06 -3.28 -2.65
N LYS A 352 21.31 -4.21 -3.58
CA LYS A 352 21.60 -3.87 -4.98
C LYS A 352 20.48 -4.36 -5.88
N LYS A 353 20.01 -3.49 -6.77
CA LYS A 353 19.35 -3.97 -8.00
C LYS A 353 20.44 -4.49 -8.91
N VAL A 354 20.31 -5.74 -9.32
CA VAL A 354 21.30 -6.40 -10.17
C VAL A 354 20.99 -6.02 -11.62
N SER A 355 21.86 -5.21 -12.25
CA SER A 355 21.66 -4.72 -13.62
C SER A 355 22.42 -5.52 -14.69
N GLU A 356 23.52 -6.17 -14.32
CA GLU A 356 24.34 -6.98 -15.24
C GLU A 356 23.61 -8.28 -15.59
N ASN A 357 23.80 -8.78 -16.82
CA ASN A 357 23.11 -9.97 -17.30
C ASN A 357 23.77 -11.27 -16.86
N TYR A 358 23.87 -11.47 -15.54
CA TYR A 358 24.47 -12.65 -14.91
C TYR A 358 23.91 -13.97 -15.47
N TRP A 359 22.61 -13.99 -15.76
CA TRP A 359 21.94 -15.21 -16.23
C TRP A 359 22.49 -15.71 -17.56
N GLU A 360 22.82 -14.84 -18.51
CA GLU A 360 23.33 -15.24 -19.83
C GLU A 360 24.86 -15.21 -19.89
N GLU A 361 25.51 -14.25 -19.23
CA GLU A 361 26.92 -13.92 -19.45
C GLU A 361 27.87 -14.58 -18.44
N GLU A 362 27.49 -14.69 -17.17
CA GLU A 362 28.38 -15.24 -16.12
C GLU A 362 28.08 -16.68 -15.74
N ILE A 363 26.79 -17.06 -15.67
CA ILE A 363 26.43 -18.37 -15.13
C ILE A 363 26.73 -19.48 -16.14
N LYS A 364 27.69 -20.33 -15.76
CA LYS A 364 27.98 -21.58 -16.46
C LYS A 364 27.11 -22.68 -15.90
N ASP A 365 26.09 -23.04 -16.67
CA ASP A 365 25.01 -23.93 -16.25
C ASP A 365 25.50 -25.32 -15.82
N SER A 366 25.00 -25.81 -14.68
CA SER A 366 25.25 -27.14 -14.13
C SER A 366 24.11 -28.09 -14.50
N GLU A 367 24.39 -29.37 -14.70
CA GLU A 367 23.36 -30.39 -14.93
C GLU A 367 22.83 -30.91 -13.58
N LEU A 368 21.50 -31.03 -13.43
CA LEU A 368 20.89 -31.60 -12.23
C LEU A 368 20.56 -33.07 -12.44
N HIS A 369 21.05 -33.93 -11.54
CA HIS A 369 20.77 -35.36 -11.54
C HIS A 369 19.57 -35.69 -10.64
N LEU A 370 18.35 -35.43 -11.12
CA LEU A 370 17.13 -35.66 -10.35
C LEU A 370 16.55 -37.09 -10.53
N LYS A 371 16.53 -37.63 -11.75
CA LYS A 371 16.08 -39.00 -12.09
C LYS A 371 16.85 -39.54 -13.31
N GLU A 372 16.90 -40.87 -13.49
CA GLU A 372 17.69 -41.52 -14.56
C GLU A 372 17.44 -40.95 -15.97
N ASN A 373 16.19 -40.59 -16.29
CA ASN A 373 15.77 -40.11 -17.62
C ASN A 373 15.46 -38.61 -17.68
N TYR A 374 15.64 -37.85 -16.60
CA TYR A 374 15.35 -36.41 -16.58
C TYR A 374 16.48 -35.65 -15.89
N LYS A 375 17.25 -34.93 -16.71
CA LYS A 375 18.44 -34.18 -16.31
C LYS A 375 18.31 -32.73 -16.79
N PRO A 376 17.39 -31.94 -16.21
CA PRO A 376 17.28 -30.53 -16.58
C PRO A 376 18.57 -29.81 -16.20
N SER A 377 18.83 -28.69 -16.86
CA SER A 377 19.87 -27.81 -16.37
C SER A 377 19.42 -27.12 -15.08
N LEU A 378 20.38 -26.68 -14.27
CA LEU A 378 20.10 -25.94 -13.04
C LEU A 378 19.36 -24.64 -13.34
N LYS A 379 19.71 -23.95 -14.44
CA LYS A 379 18.95 -22.79 -14.92
C LYS A 379 17.51 -23.17 -15.26
N GLU A 380 17.30 -24.22 -16.05
CA GLU A 380 15.95 -24.66 -16.45
C GLU A 380 15.08 -24.96 -15.23
N PHE A 381 15.63 -25.67 -14.26
CA PHE A 381 14.93 -26.00 -13.02
C PHE A 381 14.55 -24.75 -12.21
N ILE A 382 15.50 -23.84 -11.98
CA ILE A 382 15.23 -22.61 -11.23
C ILE A 382 14.19 -21.75 -11.96
N THR A 383 14.29 -21.65 -13.29
CA THR A 383 13.31 -20.90 -14.09
C THR A 383 11.90 -21.48 -13.91
N GLN A 384 11.72 -22.77 -14.17
CA GLN A 384 10.40 -23.40 -14.17
C GLN A 384 9.79 -23.54 -12.76
N LYS A 385 10.61 -23.70 -11.72
CA LYS A 385 10.14 -23.99 -10.36
C LYS A 385 10.10 -22.79 -9.44
N ILE A 386 10.80 -21.71 -9.77
CA ILE A 386 10.94 -20.55 -8.88
C ILE A 386 10.60 -19.26 -9.63
N ILE A 387 11.26 -18.99 -10.76
CA ILE A 387 11.11 -17.69 -11.45
C ILE A 387 9.75 -17.56 -12.13
N ASP A 388 9.35 -18.55 -12.93
CA ASP A 388 8.09 -18.50 -13.70
C ASP A 388 6.86 -18.45 -12.77
N PRO A 389 6.75 -19.27 -11.71
CA PRO A 389 5.61 -19.18 -10.78
C PRO A 389 5.48 -17.81 -10.09
N ILE A 390 6.60 -17.18 -9.73
CA ILE A 390 6.61 -15.84 -9.12
C ILE A 390 6.20 -14.78 -10.14
N ASN A 391 6.80 -14.81 -11.34
CA ASN A 391 6.54 -13.81 -12.39
C ASN A 391 5.12 -13.88 -12.92
N ASN A 392 4.51 -15.08 -12.94
CA ASN A 392 3.12 -15.29 -13.32
C ASN A 392 2.13 -15.04 -12.16
N GLU A 393 2.62 -14.65 -10.99
CA GLU A 393 1.84 -14.48 -9.75
C GLU A 393 1.04 -15.74 -9.34
N GLU A 394 1.48 -16.92 -9.80
CA GLU A 394 0.87 -18.23 -9.48
C GLU A 394 1.27 -18.71 -8.08
N ASP A 395 2.50 -18.42 -7.68
CA ASP A 395 3.04 -18.75 -6.36
C ASP A 395 3.71 -17.52 -5.73
N ILE A 396 3.13 -17.06 -4.62
CA ILE A 396 3.60 -15.91 -3.85
C ILE A 396 4.25 -16.33 -2.54
N ASN A 397 4.59 -17.61 -2.36
CA ASN A 397 5.24 -18.11 -1.14
C ASN A 397 6.72 -17.69 -1.08
N ALA A 398 7.37 -17.99 0.04
CA ALA A 398 8.81 -17.89 0.15
C ALA A 398 9.49 -19.15 -0.39
N TYR A 399 10.69 -18.97 -0.95
CA TYR A 399 11.55 -20.07 -1.36
C TYR A 399 12.85 -20.07 -0.55
N GLY A 400 13.11 -21.19 0.13
CA GLY A 400 14.38 -21.48 0.75
C GLY A 400 15.25 -22.34 -0.18
N ILE A 401 16.40 -21.81 -0.61
CA ILE A 401 17.31 -22.50 -1.52
C ILE A 401 18.65 -22.73 -0.82
N LEU A 402 19.15 -23.96 -0.83
CA LEU A 402 20.50 -24.30 -0.41
C LEU A 402 21.33 -24.63 -1.65
N LEU A 403 22.24 -23.73 -2.02
CA LEU A 403 23.20 -23.94 -3.12
C LEU A 403 24.48 -24.54 -2.56
N PHE A 404 24.85 -25.74 -3.03
CA PHE A 404 26.03 -26.43 -2.55
C PHE A 404 26.94 -26.94 -3.67
N GLY A 405 28.24 -26.95 -3.44
CA GLY A 405 29.22 -27.45 -4.41
C GLY A 405 30.62 -26.88 -4.17
N PRO A 406 31.63 -27.27 -4.96
CA PRO A 406 33.01 -26.81 -4.79
C PRO A 406 33.14 -25.28 -4.79
N PRO A 407 34.18 -24.71 -4.15
CA PRO A 407 34.46 -23.28 -4.25
C PRO A 407 34.70 -22.88 -5.72
N GLY A 408 34.27 -21.68 -6.09
CA GLY A 408 34.45 -21.15 -7.46
C GLY A 408 33.48 -21.68 -8.53
N THR A 409 32.44 -22.46 -8.17
CA THR A 409 31.44 -22.95 -9.14
C THR A 409 30.30 -21.95 -9.45
N GLY A 410 30.36 -20.72 -8.94
CA GLY A 410 29.41 -19.66 -9.29
C GLY A 410 28.12 -19.62 -8.44
N LYS A 411 28.11 -20.21 -7.23
CA LYS A 411 26.95 -20.18 -6.30
C LYS A 411 26.42 -18.76 -6.05
N THR A 412 27.31 -17.82 -5.74
CA THR A 412 26.97 -16.39 -5.56
C THR A 412 26.40 -15.77 -6.84
N SER A 413 26.91 -16.13 -8.03
CA SER A 413 26.38 -15.65 -9.31
C SER A 413 24.95 -16.15 -9.57
N TYR A 414 24.60 -17.38 -9.17
CA TYR A 414 23.21 -17.87 -9.24
C TYR A 414 22.25 -17.03 -8.40
N ALA A 415 22.61 -16.67 -7.17
CA ALA A 415 21.78 -15.82 -6.33
C ALA A 415 21.55 -14.43 -6.95
N LYS A 416 22.62 -13.81 -7.48
CA LYS A 416 22.53 -12.54 -8.21
C LYS A 416 21.63 -12.63 -9.44
N ALA A 417 21.74 -13.70 -10.21
CA ALA A 417 20.96 -13.84 -11.43
C ALA A 417 19.47 -14.15 -11.17
N ILE A 418 19.14 -14.86 -10.08
CA ILE A 418 17.75 -15.02 -9.63
C ILE A 418 17.16 -13.64 -9.29
N ALA A 419 17.88 -12.83 -8.49
CA ALA A 419 17.44 -11.48 -8.15
C ALA A 419 17.25 -10.61 -9.39
N GLN A 420 18.17 -10.70 -10.34
CA GLN A 420 18.10 -10.00 -11.64
C GLN A 420 16.87 -10.41 -12.46
N LYS A 421 16.60 -11.72 -12.63
CA LYS A 421 15.46 -12.22 -13.42
C LYS A 421 14.10 -11.87 -12.82
N LEU A 422 14.04 -11.65 -11.50
CA LEU A 422 12.83 -11.22 -10.80
C LEU A 422 12.68 -9.69 -10.71
N ASP A 423 13.70 -8.91 -11.11
CA ASP A 423 13.85 -7.48 -10.79
C ASP A 423 13.68 -7.20 -9.27
N TRP A 424 14.22 -8.10 -8.44
CA TRP A 424 14.17 -7.95 -6.98
C TRP A 424 15.52 -7.47 -6.45
N PRO A 425 15.55 -6.62 -5.39
CA PRO A 425 16.77 -6.28 -4.70
C PRO A 425 17.44 -7.52 -4.11
N LEU A 426 18.77 -7.55 -4.16
CA LEU A 426 19.61 -8.53 -3.50
C LEU A 426 20.21 -7.93 -2.22
N ILE A 427 20.03 -8.62 -1.09
CA ILE A 427 20.79 -8.41 0.14
C ILE A 427 21.80 -9.55 0.26
N SER A 428 23.06 -9.24 0.53
CA SER A 428 24.10 -10.23 0.83
C SER A 428 24.51 -10.12 2.30
N LEU A 429 24.43 -11.23 3.03
CA LEU A 429 24.82 -11.35 4.43
C LEU A 429 25.95 -12.39 4.52
N ASP A 430 27.05 -11.97 5.13
CA ASP A 430 28.21 -12.81 5.45
C ASP A 430 28.39 -12.91 6.99
N PRO A 431 29.30 -13.75 7.50
CA PRO A 431 29.50 -13.93 8.95
C PRO A 431 29.78 -12.64 9.73
N SER A 432 30.42 -11.61 9.13
CA SER A 432 30.75 -10.36 9.80
C SER A 432 29.51 -9.59 10.28
N HIS A 433 28.39 -9.72 9.55
CA HIS A 433 27.12 -9.11 9.91
C HIS A 433 26.57 -9.64 11.25
N PHE A 434 26.89 -10.90 11.58
CA PHE A 434 26.41 -11.56 12.79
C PHE A 434 27.35 -11.34 13.98
N LEU A 435 28.63 -11.08 13.73
CA LEU A 435 29.71 -11.04 14.74
C LEU A 435 30.03 -9.63 15.27
N LEU A 436 29.22 -8.61 14.98
CA LEU A 436 29.45 -7.21 15.39
C LEU A 436 29.71 -7.01 16.90
N GLU A 437 29.06 -7.81 17.77
CA GLU A 437 29.22 -7.77 19.24
C GLU A 437 30.04 -8.98 19.76
N GLY A 438 30.79 -9.65 18.87
CA GLY A 438 31.46 -10.92 19.16
C GLY A 438 30.51 -12.11 19.30
N PHE A 439 31.05 -13.28 19.63
CA PHE A 439 30.28 -14.53 19.73
C PHE A 439 29.18 -14.48 20.81
N SER A 440 29.39 -13.75 21.91
CA SER A 440 28.40 -13.60 22.97
C SER A 440 27.11 -12.89 22.51
N GLY A 441 27.21 -11.99 21.53
CA GLY A 441 26.09 -11.23 20.97
C GLY A 441 25.47 -11.85 19.72
N ILE A 442 26.02 -12.94 19.20
CA ILE A 442 25.66 -13.49 17.87
C ILE A 442 24.17 -13.84 17.75
N VAL A 443 23.57 -14.40 18.79
CA VAL A 443 22.13 -14.74 18.82
C VAL A 443 21.26 -13.49 18.80
N ARG A 444 21.66 -12.45 19.53
CA ARG A 444 20.95 -11.16 19.56
C ARG A 444 21.04 -10.48 18.19
N ASN A 445 22.20 -10.51 17.55
CA ASN A 445 22.43 -9.98 16.22
C ASN A 445 21.62 -10.73 15.16
N ALA A 446 21.64 -12.06 15.16
CA ALA A 446 20.78 -12.88 14.32
C ALA A 446 19.29 -12.53 14.48
N ASN A 447 18.80 -12.48 15.71
CA ASN A 447 17.42 -12.08 15.97
C ASN A 447 17.11 -10.69 15.42
N SER A 448 18.03 -9.73 15.56
CA SER A 448 17.89 -8.38 15.00
C SER A 448 17.82 -8.39 13.48
N ILE A 449 18.75 -9.09 12.81
CA ILE A 449 18.83 -9.21 11.35
C ILE A 449 17.57 -9.86 10.81
N PHE A 450 17.18 -11.04 11.30
CA PHE A 450 15.99 -11.75 10.81
C PHE A 450 14.71 -10.96 11.07
N LYS A 451 14.64 -10.24 12.20
CA LYS A 451 13.51 -9.34 12.47
C LYS A 451 13.44 -8.18 11.47
N LYS A 452 14.59 -7.67 11.00
CA LYS A 452 14.64 -6.65 9.94
C LYS A 452 14.27 -7.23 8.58
N LEU A 453 14.83 -8.38 8.20
CA LEU A 453 14.48 -9.11 6.98
C LEU A 453 12.98 -9.42 6.92
N GLY A 454 12.35 -9.69 8.07
CA GLY A 454 10.91 -9.93 8.16
C GLY A 454 10.01 -8.75 7.79
N TYR A 455 10.55 -7.54 7.57
CA TYR A 455 9.82 -6.39 7.02
C TYR A 455 9.91 -6.29 5.49
N LEU A 456 10.72 -7.13 4.86
CA LEU A 456 10.92 -7.13 3.43
C LEU A 456 9.97 -8.13 2.77
N GLU A 457 9.65 -7.83 1.51
CA GLU A 457 8.97 -8.68 0.55
C GLU A 457 9.60 -8.37 -0.82
N LYS A 458 9.33 -9.19 -1.85
CA LYS A 458 9.95 -9.12 -3.18
C LYS A 458 11.45 -8.82 -3.07
N VAL A 459 12.19 -9.69 -2.38
CA VAL A 459 13.63 -9.55 -2.11
C VAL A 459 14.31 -10.93 -2.18
N VAL A 460 15.56 -10.94 -2.62
CA VAL A 460 16.45 -12.11 -2.51
C VAL A 460 17.48 -11.82 -1.41
N VAL A 461 17.58 -12.71 -0.43
CA VAL A 461 18.58 -12.63 0.64
C VAL A 461 19.58 -13.77 0.48
N LEU A 462 20.80 -13.42 0.11
CA LEU A 462 21.91 -14.35 0.05
C LEU A 462 22.61 -14.38 1.41
N PHE A 463 22.71 -15.57 1.99
CA PHE A 463 23.55 -15.91 3.12
C PHE A 463 24.81 -16.59 2.56
N ASP A 464 25.87 -15.80 2.34
CA ASP A 464 27.12 -16.26 1.73
C ASP A 464 28.17 -16.59 2.79
N GLU A 465 29.03 -17.57 2.50
CA GLU A 465 30.12 -18.00 3.38
C GLU A 465 29.71 -18.34 4.82
N MET A 466 28.46 -18.75 5.02
CA MET A 466 27.92 -19.10 6.35
C MET A 466 28.30 -20.52 6.82
N ASP A 467 29.27 -21.16 6.15
CA ASP A 467 29.69 -22.55 6.36
C ASP A 467 30.02 -22.84 7.83
N GLU A 468 30.82 -22.00 8.48
CA GLU A 468 31.20 -22.16 9.89
C GLU A 468 30.02 -22.12 10.87
N LEU A 469 28.91 -21.51 10.44
CA LEU A 469 27.73 -21.28 11.24
C LEU A 469 26.65 -22.37 11.05
N ILE A 470 26.72 -23.15 9.96
CA ILE A 470 25.73 -24.18 9.59
C ILE A 470 26.23 -25.63 9.68
N LYS A 471 27.54 -25.85 9.89
CA LYS A 471 28.15 -27.17 10.06
C LYS A 471 27.65 -27.89 11.33
N LYS A 472 27.36 -29.18 11.19
CA LYS A 472 27.09 -30.18 12.24
C LYS A 472 28.37 -30.41 13.04
N ARG A 473 28.24 -30.38 14.36
CA ARG A 473 29.41 -30.46 15.26
C ARG A 473 29.53 -31.80 15.94
N THR A 474 30.76 -32.27 16.04
CA THR A 474 31.16 -33.57 16.60
C THR A 474 31.78 -33.46 18.01
N ASN A 475 32.21 -32.27 18.46
CA ASN A 475 32.88 -32.05 19.74
C ASN A 475 32.09 -31.12 20.70
N GLU A 476 32.19 -31.37 22.02
CA GLU A 476 31.50 -30.61 23.07
C GLU A 476 32.04 -29.18 23.29
N TYR A 477 33.25 -28.86 22.81
CA TYR A 477 33.96 -27.60 23.10
C TYR A 477 33.52 -26.39 22.29
N GLU A 478 32.55 -26.51 21.38
CA GLU A 478 32.06 -25.38 20.58
C GLU A 478 30.58 -25.07 20.83
N TYR A 479 30.24 -24.87 22.11
CA TYR A 479 28.89 -24.58 22.61
C TYR A 479 28.25 -23.35 21.92
N GLU A 480 29.04 -22.29 21.69
CA GLU A 480 28.54 -20.98 21.24
C GLU A 480 27.92 -21.03 19.84
N THR A 481 28.51 -21.75 18.88
CA THR A 481 27.92 -21.82 17.54
C THR A 481 26.88 -22.93 17.40
N ARG A 482 26.87 -23.96 18.28
CA ARG A 482 25.73 -24.88 18.38
C ARG A 482 24.46 -24.16 18.82
N ILE A 483 24.57 -23.21 19.75
CA ILE A 483 23.47 -22.31 20.12
C ILE A 483 23.03 -21.48 18.92
N PHE A 484 23.96 -21.02 18.08
CA PHE A 484 23.63 -20.24 16.90
C PHE A 484 22.80 -21.05 15.89
N THR A 485 23.24 -22.25 15.47
CA THR A 485 22.51 -23.08 14.49
C THR A 485 21.10 -23.42 15.00
N THR A 486 20.99 -23.80 16.27
CA THR A 486 19.68 -24.12 16.90
C THR A 486 18.77 -22.91 17.06
N SER A 487 19.33 -21.72 17.30
CA SER A 487 18.56 -20.47 17.42
C SER A 487 18.16 -19.88 16.06
N MET A 488 18.92 -20.17 15.00
CA MET A 488 18.68 -19.68 13.64
C MET A 488 17.59 -20.47 12.90
N LEU A 489 17.49 -21.79 13.15
CA LEU A 489 16.51 -22.64 12.50
C LEU A 489 15.04 -22.14 12.66
N PRO A 490 14.56 -21.74 13.85
CA PRO A 490 13.26 -21.12 13.99
C PRO A 490 13.11 -19.79 13.25
N LEU A 491 14.20 -19.02 13.11
CA LEU A 491 14.19 -17.75 12.40
C LEU A 491 14.08 -17.95 10.88
N ILE A 492 14.76 -18.97 10.34
CA ILE A 492 14.63 -19.38 8.92
C ILE A 492 13.21 -19.84 8.63
N SER A 493 12.61 -20.67 9.50
CA SER A 493 11.22 -21.09 9.35
C SER A 493 10.25 -19.89 9.33
N LYS A 494 10.50 -18.84 10.13
CA LYS A 494 9.70 -17.60 10.06
C LYS A 494 9.88 -16.81 8.76
N LEU A 495 11.04 -16.91 8.09
CA LEU A 495 11.22 -16.34 6.75
C LEU A 495 10.48 -17.17 5.70
N HIS A 496 10.41 -18.49 5.88
CA HIS A 496 9.66 -19.39 4.98
C HIS A 496 8.14 -19.16 5.01
N GLU A 497 7.61 -18.58 6.09
CA GLU A 497 6.21 -18.15 6.18
C GLU A 497 5.92 -16.82 5.44
N LYS A 498 6.94 -16.17 4.87
CA LYS A 498 6.78 -14.90 4.15
C LYS A 498 6.22 -15.11 2.75
N LYS A 499 5.71 -14.01 2.20
CA LYS A 499 5.29 -13.94 0.80
C LYS A 499 6.35 -13.25 -0.04
N ASN A 500 6.56 -13.73 -1.26
CA ASN A 500 7.48 -13.16 -2.23
C ASN A 500 8.88 -12.96 -1.64
N PHE A 501 9.45 -13.98 -1.01
CA PHE A 501 10.73 -13.85 -0.30
C PHE A 501 11.63 -15.03 -0.65
N ILE A 502 12.82 -14.78 -1.18
CA ILE A 502 13.78 -15.84 -1.47
C ILE A 502 14.95 -15.69 -0.51
N TYR A 503 15.31 -16.75 0.19
CA TYR A 503 16.60 -16.82 0.88
C TYR A 503 17.44 -17.96 0.32
N ILE A 504 18.71 -17.65 0.10
CA ILE A 504 19.67 -18.55 -0.51
C ILE A 504 20.82 -18.71 0.45
N PHE A 505 21.12 -19.95 0.83
CA PHE A 505 22.32 -20.27 1.60
C PHE A 505 23.33 -20.90 0.66
N ASN A 506 24.53 -20.33 0.59
CA ASN A 506 25.65 -20.93 -0.10
C ASN A 506 26.48 -21.77 0.87
N THR A 507 26.88 -22.96 0.44
CA THR A 507 27.76 -23.82 1.23
C THR A 507 28.73 -24.59 0.36
N ASN A 508 29.94 -24.83 0.86
CA ASN A 508 30.90 -25.73 0.23
C ASN A 508 30.83 -27.16 0.82
N PHE A 509 30.17 -27.36 1.96
CA PHE A 509 30.25 -28.58 2.77
C PHE A 509 28.88 -29.20 3.05
N TYR A 510 28.17 -29.64 2.00
CA TYR A 510 26.81 -30.16 2.13
C TYR A 510 26.69 -31.33 3.13
N ASP A 511 27.63 -32.27 3.12
CA ASP A 511 27.59 -33.44 4.00
C ASP A 511 27.81 -33.11 5.48
N GLU A 512 28.50 -31.99 5.73
CA GLU A 512 28.78 -31.51 7.08
C GLU A 512 27.64 -30.67 7.66
N ILE A 513 26.59 -30.31 6.91
CA ILE A 513 25.50 -29.47 7.43
C ILE A 513 24.63 -30.22 8.45
N ASP A 514 24.15 -29.49 9.47
CA ASP A 514 23.20 -30.02 10.46
C ASP A 514 21.99 -30.70 9.76
N PRO A 515 21.70 -31.99 10.05
CA PRO A 515 20.54 -32.68 9.47
C PRO A 515 19.21 -31.97 9.70
N ALA A 516 19.09 -31.13 10.73
CA ALA A 516 17.91 -30.31 10.97
C ALA A 516 17.72 -29.25 9.88
N ILE A 517 18.79 -28.69 9.30
CA ILE A 517 18.70 -27.77 8.16
C ILE A 517 18.12 -28.49 6.94
N LYS A 518 18.47 -29.76 6.74
CA LYS A 518 18.03 -30.58 5.62
C LYS A 518 16.56 -31.06 5.70
N ARG A 519 15.84 -30.74 6.80
CA ARG A 519 14.43 -31.15 6.97
C ARG A 519 13.49 -30.27 6.16
N ALA A 520 12.42 -30.88 5.66
CA ALA A 520 11.35 -30.19 4.95
C ALA A 520 10.72 -29.07 5.80
N GLY A 521 10.30 -27.98 5.14
CA GLY A 521 9.73 -26.78 5.79
C GLY A 521 10.74 -25.69 6.16
N ARG A 522 11.96 -25.76 5.58
CA ARG A 522 13.05 -24.77 5.78
C ARG A 522 13.82 -24.48 4.51
N PHE A 523 14.06 -25.50 3.70
CA PHE A 523 14.60 -25.33 2.36
C PHE A 523 13.75 -26.19 1.45
N ASP A 524 13.25 -25.58 0.39
CA ASP A 524 12.44 -26.25 -0.63
C ASP A 524 13.34 -27.00 -1.61
N PHE A 525 14.53 -26.42 -1.86
CA PHE A 525 15.47 -26.94 -2.85
C PHE A 525 16.89 -27.00 -2.29
N HIS A 526 17.53 -28.16 -2.42
CA HIS A 526 18.98 -28.31 -2.27
C HIS A 526 19.56 -28.56 -3.66
N LEU A 527 20.31 -27.60 -4.19
CA LEU A 527 20.77 -27.61 -5.57
C LEU A 527 22.29 -27.71 -5.62
N PHE A 528 22.78 -28.75 -6.29
CA PHE A 528 24.20 -28.94 -6.53
C PHE A 528 24.68 -28.04 -7.68
N VAL A 529 25.69 -27.21 -7.40
CA VAL A 529 26.35 -26.33 -8.36
C VAL A 529 27.72 -26.93 -8.69
N GLY A 530 27.71 -27.83 -9.67
CA GLY A 530 28.89 -28.52 -10.16
C GLY A 530 29.67 -27.73 -11.21
N PRO A 531 30.89 -28.18 -11.57
CA PRO A 531 31.63 -27.61 -12.70
C PRO A 531 30.78 -27.69 -13.97
N PRO A 532 30.96 -26.74 -14.90
CA PRO A 532 30.14 -26.67 -16.11
C PRO A 532 30.34 -27.90 -17.01
N ASN A 533 29.30 -28.21 -17.78
CA ASN A 533 29.28 -29.35 -18.71
C ASN A 533 30.49 -29.31 -19.69
N ILE A 534 30.94 -30.49 -20.12
CA ILE A 534 32.11 -30.75 -20.99
C ILE A 534 32.05 -29.93 -22.28
N GLU A 535 30.87 -29.75 -22.88
CA GLU A 535 30.71 -28.92 -24.08
C GLU A 535 31.04 -27.45 -23.83
N LYS A 536 30.72 -26.91 -22.65
CA LYS A 536 31.06 -25.53 -22.25
C LYS A 536 32.49 -25.41 -21.71
N LYS A 537 33.11 -26.48 -21.19
CA LYS A 537 34.57 -26.48 -20.90
C LYS A 537 35.40 -26.15 -22.15
N LYS A 538 34.95 -26.53 -23.35
CA LYS A 538 35.63 -26.17 -24.62
C LYS A 538 35.59 -24.67 -24.94
N ILE A 539 34.60 -23.93 -24.42
CA ILE A 539 34.49 -22.47 -24.59
C ILE A 539 35.49 -21.75 -23.66
N ILE A 540 35.88 -22.34 -22.53
CA ILE A 540 36.78 -21.74 -21.52
C ILE A 540 38.25 -21.77 -21.96
N ILE A 541 38.63 -22.67 -22.88
CA ILE A 541 40.02 -22.86 -23.32
C ILE A 541 40.32 -22.10 -24.64
N LYS A 542 39.35 -21.31 -25.13
CA LYS A 542 39.55 -20.31 -26.17
C LYS A 542 39.52 -18.92 -25.57
#